data_AF-A0A6J3M8D3-F1
#
_entry.id   AF-A0A6J3M8D3-F1
#
_cell.length_a   1.000
_cell.length_b   1.000
_cell.length_c   1.000
_cell.angle_alpha   90.00
_cell.angle_beta   90.00
_cell.angle_gamma   90.00
#
_symmetry.space_group_name_H-M   'P 1'
#
loop_
_entity.id
_entity.type
_entity.pdbx_description
1 polymer ?
#
loop_
_entity_poly.entity_id
_entity_poly.type
_entity_poly.pdbx_seq_one_letter_code
_entity_poly.pdbx_strand_id
1 'polypeptide(L)'
;KPSLRDYWVKDIETKYGDWLLFACCVTTGLLDTSTFRNFGAFVSMQTGNTVILCLSSAGFPDGQPYAWAVTLISLVSFFLGAFVCTRVSNFFGAKRRVVLTVNMFIQACLIAIAAALATGHILISDIEFHGNAAAVLRDPRLLIPIGPLAFQSGATIATSRLLGFGNEIPVTVYTSTYAALAADPKLFVAPTKNKPRDRRVLAVISIFCGAFISTWLERKSVGPVASFWMAAGIKFCLA
;
A
#
# COMPACT_ATOMS: atom_id res chain seq x y z
N LYS A 1 12.95 13.87 34.61
CA LYS A 1 13.04 13.33 33.23
C LYS A 1 11.71 12.68 32.91
N PRO A 2 11.07 12.96 31.75
CA PRO A 2 9.83 12.26 31.40
C PRO A 2 10.11 10.75 31.38
N SER A 3 9.18 9.94 31.92
CA SER A 3 9.35 8.49 31.91
C SER A 3 9.25 7.96 30.48
N LEU A 4 9.83 6.80 30.20
CA LEU A 4 9.70 6.15 28.88
C LEU A 4 8.21 5.95 28.52
N ARG A 5 7.37 5.64 29.51
CA ARG A 5 5.92 5.53 29.33
C ARG A 5 5.30 6.84 28.84
N ASP A 6 5.68 7.97 29.42
CA ASP A 6 5.16 9.29 29.04
C ASP A 6 5.56 9.65 27.60
N TYR A 7 6.77 9.26 27.17
CA TYR A 7 7.23 9.46 25.81
C TYR A 7 6.38 8.70 24.78
N TRP A 8 6.01 7.44 25.07
CA TRP A 8 5.29 6.54 24.17
C TRP A 8 3.79 6.83 24.08
N VAL A 9 3.17 7.27 25.19
CA VAL A 9 1.74 7.61 25.26
C VAL A 9 1.47 9.02 24.73
N LYS A 10 2.51 9.87 24.59
CA LYS A 10 2.36 11.23 24.06
C LYS A 10 1.96 11.21 22.58
N ASP A 11 1.10 12.16 22.22
CA ASP A 11 0.73 12.41 20.83
C ASP A 11 1.93 12.93 20.04
N ILE A 12 2.06 12.46 18.80
CA ILE A 12 3.05 12.99 17.86
C ILE A 12 2.62 14.38 17.38
N GLU A 13 3.61 15.23 17.14
CA GLU A 13 3.37 16.49 16.45
C GLU A 13 3.07 16.19 14.98
N THR A 14 1.84 16.46 14.54
CA THR A 14 1.38 16.13 13.18
C THR A 14 2.08 16.96 12.10
N LYS A 15 2.83 18.01 12.47
CA LYS A 15 3.54 18.90 11.54
C LYS A 15 4.49 18.17 10.58
N TYR A 16 5.06 17.04 11.00
CA TYR A 16 5.96 16.20 10.19
C TYR A 16 5.36 14.83 9.84
N GLY A 17 4.07 14.62 10.13
CA GLY A 17 3.37 13.37 9.82
C GLY A 17 3.22 13.12 8.32
N ASP A 18 3.39 14.15 7.49
CA ASP A 18 3.41 14.05 6.03
C ASP A 18 4.60 13.24 5.50
N TRP A 19 5.78 13.33 6.11
CA TRP A 19 6.94 12.51 5.72
C TRP A 19 6.70 11.01 5.88
N LEU A 20 6.07 10.61 6.99
CA LEU A 20 5.66 9.22 7.21
C LEU A 20 4.73 8.76 6.08
N LEU A 21 3.75 9.59 5.73
CA LEU A 21 2.78 9.25 4.68
C LEU A 21 3.40 9.22 3.28
N PHE A 22 4.39 10.06 2.97
CA PHE A 22 5.13 9.99 1.70
C PHE A 22 5.91 8.68 1.58
N ALA A 23 6.56 8.23 2.65
CA ALA A 23 7.17 6.90 2.67
C ALA A 23 6.12 5.80 2.47
N CYS A 24 4.94 5.92 3.08
CA CYS A 24 3.83 5.00 2.80
C CYS A 24 3.36 5.05 1.33
N CYS A 25 3.37 6.22 0.67
CA CYS A 25 3.07 6.35 -0.76
C CYS A 25 4.09 5.58 -1.62
N VAL A 26 5.38 5.66 -1.29
CA VAL A 26 6.43 4.85 -1.94
C VAL A 26 6.15 3.36 -1.77
N THR A 27 5.86 2.90 -0.55
CA THR A 27 5.53 1.48 -0.31
C THR A 27 4.28 1.03 -1.08
N THR A 28 3.28 1.91 -1.21
CA THR A 28 2.07 1.63 -2.01
C THR A 28 2.42 1.41 -3.47
N GLY A 29 3.25 2.28 -4.06
CA GLY A 29 3.71 2.13 -5.44
C GLY A 29 4.53 0.86 -5.66
N LEU A 30 5.38 0.51 -4.69
CA LEU A 30 6.18 -0.72 -4.74
C LEU A 30 5.29 -1.97 -4.80
N LEU A 31 4.34 -2.04 -3.88
CA LEU A 31 3.44 -3.19 -3.72
C LEU A 31 2.46 -3.31 -4.87
N ASP A 32 1.71 -2.26 -5.20
CA ASP A 32 0.68 -2.32 -6.24
C ASP A 32 1.26 -2.63 -7.62
N THR A 33 2.44 -2.11 -7.94
CA THR A 33 3.12 -2.45 -9.20
C THR A 33 3.50 -3.92 -9.26
N SER A 34 4.08 -4.44 -8.17
CA SER A 34 4.55 -5.82 -8.11
C SER A 34 3.38 -6.81 -8.06
N THR A 35 2.35 -6.54 -7.26
CA THR A 35 1.16 -7.40 -7.17
C THR A 35 0.34 -7.37 -8.45
N PHE A 36 0.20 -6.22 -9.11
CA PHE A 36 -0.54 -6.16 -10.37
C PHE A 36 0.21 -6.92 -11.47
N ARG A 37 1.54 -6.73 -11.56
CA ARG A 37 2.36 -7.42 -12.55
C ARG A 37 2.37 -8.95 -12.37
N ASN A 38 2.40 -9.44 -11.13
CA ASN A 38 2.52 -10.87 -10.85
C ASN A 38 1.16 -11.57 -10.67
N PHE A 39 0.16 -10.89 -10.11
CA PHE A 39 -1.11 -11.50 -9.67
C PHE A 39 -2.35 -10.87 -10.33
N GLY A 40 -2.18 -9.88 -11.22
CA GLY A 40 -3.28 -9.28 -11.97
C GLY A 40 -4.21 -8.39 -11.14
N ALA A 41 -3.83 -8.04 -9.91
CA ALA A 41 -4.62 -7.20 -9.03
C ALA A 41 -3.78 -6.27 -8.16
N PHE A 42 -4.42 -5.20 -7.70
CA PHE A 42 -3.82 -4.26 -6.77
C PHE A 42 -4.12 -4.69 -5.34
N VAL A 43 -3.28 -4.30 -4.38
CA VAL A 43 -3.58 -4.51 -2.95
C VAL A 43 -4.05 -3.22 -2.28
N SER A 44 -3.85 -2.08 -2.94
CA SER A 44 -4.20 -0.75 -2.43
C SER A 44 -5.25 -0.04 -3.28
N MET A 45 -5.20 -0.16 -4.61
CA MET A 45 -6.15 0.47 -5.54
C MET A 45 -7.45 -0.33 -5.77
N GLN A 46 -8.41 -0.15 -4.87
CA GLN A 46 -9.63 -0.97 -4.86
C GLN A 46 -10.63 -0.65 -5.98
N THR A 47 -10.70 0.59 -6.50
CA THR A 47 -11.62 0.93 -7.59
C THR A 47 -11.37 0.09 -8.84
N GLY A 48 -10.11 -0.15 -9.20
CA GLY A 48 -9.74 -1.04 -10.31
C GLY A 48 -10.12 -2.49 -10.02
N ASN A 49 -9.85 -2.97 -8.82
CA ASN A 49 -10.20 -4.32 -8.41
C ASN A 49 -11.72 -4.58 -8.45
N THR A 50 -12.57 -3.60 -8.15
CA THR A 50 -14.02 -3.74 -8.28
C THR A 50 -14.43 -4.06 -9.72
N VAL A 51 -13.81 -3.39 -10.70
CA VAL A 51 -14.07 -3.64 -12.13
C VAL A 51 -13.50 -5.00 -12.55
N ILE A 52 -12.28 -5.32 -12.13
CA ILE A 52 -11.64 -6.62 -12.44
C ILE A 52 -12.45 -7.77 -11.84
N LEU A 53 -13.00 -7.62 -10.62
CA LEU A 53 -13.87 -8.63 -10.00
C LEU A 53 -15.10 -8.90 -10.86
N CYS A 54 -15.74 -7.86 -11.41
CA CYS A 54 -16.90 -8.00 -12.28
C CYS A 54 -16.55 -8.68 -13.62
N LEU A 55 -15.41 -8.31 -14.22
CA LEU A 55 -14.94 -8.96 -15.45
C LEU A 55 -14.60 -10.43 -15.23
N SER A 56 -13.86 -10.71 -14.17
CA SER A 56 -13.40 -12.07 -13.85
C SER A 56 -14.51 -12.98 -13.34
N SER A 57 -15.56 -12.45 -12.70
CA SER A 57 -16.76 -13.24 -12.38
C SER A 57 -17.55 -13.64 -13.62
N ALA A 58 -17.41 -12.90 -14.72
CA ALA A 58 -17.94 -13.25 -16.04
C ALA A 58 -16.96 -14.11 -16.87
N GLY A 59 -15.80 -14.48 -16.32
CA GLY A 59 -14.80 -15.33 -16.98
C GLY A 59 -13.74 -14.57 -17.79
N PHE A 60 -13.69 -13.23 -17.73
CA PHE A 60 -12.74 -12.43 -18.50
C PHE A 60 -11.53 -11.91 -17.68
N PRO A 61 -10.34 -11.85 -18.28
CA PRO A 61 -9.95 -12.50 -19.54
C PRO A 61 -9.75 -14.02 -19.36
N ASP A 62 -9.85 -14.77 -20.46
CA ASP A 62 -9.67 -16.22 -20.45
C ASP A 62 -8.32 -16.64 -19.85
N GLY A 63 -8.31 -17.77 -19.16
CA GLY A 63 -7.09 -18.37 -18.61
C GLY A 63 -6.65 -17.86 -17.24
N GLN A 64 -7.47 -17.04 -16.55
CA GLN A 64 -7.21 -16.55 -15.19
C GLN A 64 -8.29 -17.00 -14.18
N PRO A 65 -8.36 -18.31 -13.83
CA PRO A 65 -9.46 -18.88 -13.04
C PRO A 65 -9.58 -18.29 -11.62
N TYR A 66 -8.51 -17.70 -11.08
CA TYR A 66 -8.47 -17.15 -9.73
C TYR A 66 -8.56 -15.62 -9.67
N ALA A 67 -8.65 -14.91 -10.81
CA ALA A 67 -8.66 -13.43 -10.82
C ALA A 67 -9.81 -12.83 -9.99
N TRP A 68 -10.99 -13.46 -10.01
CA TRP A 68 -12.13 -13.04 -9.18
C TRP A 68 -11.83 -13.22 -7.68
N ALA A 69 -11.19 -14.33 -7.31
CA ALA A 69 -10.86 -14.62 -5.92
C ALA A 69 -9.79 -13.65 -5.39
N VAL A 70 -8.76 -13.35 -6.19
CA VAL A 70 -7.74 -12.35 -5.86
C VAL A 70 -8.35 -11.00 -5.55
N THR A 71 -9.19 -10.50 -6.46
CA THR A 71 -9.76 -9.17 -6.36
C THR A 71 -10.78 -9.08 -5.23
N LEU A 72 -11.57 -10.12 -5.00
CA LEU A 72 -12.47 -10.22 -3.86
C LEU A 72 -11.70 -10.23 -2.52
N ILE A 73 -10.66 -11.06 -2.40
CA ILE A 73 -9.82 -11.13 -1.20
C ILE A 73 -9.17 -9.76 -0.96
N SER A 74 -8.61 -9.12 -1.99
CA SER A 74 -8.05 -7.79 -1.86
C SER A 74 -9.08 -6.79 -1.32
N LEU A 75 -10.28 -6.74 -1.90
CA LEU A 75 -11.34 -5.82 -1.48
C LEU A 75 -11.74 -6.03 -0.01
N VAL A 76 -12.03 -7.27 0.36
CA VAL A 76 -12.47 -7.62 1.72
C VAL A 76 -11.36 -7.38 2.72
N SER A 77 -10.13 -7.84 2.46
CA SER A 77 -9.00 -7.65 3.36
C SER A 77 -8.62 -6.18 3.50
N PHE A 78 -8.64 -5.39 2.42
CA PHE A 78 -8.42 -3.94 2.49
C PHE A 78 -9.47 -3.25 3.35
N PHE A 79 -10.75 -3.58 3.16
CA PHE A 79 -11.82 -3.04 3.98
C PHE A 79 -11.64 -3.39 5.46
N LEU A 80 -11.36 -4.66 5.76
CA LEU A 80 -11.10 -5.13 7.12
C LEU A 80 -9.89 -4.41 7.75
N GLY A 81 -8.80 -4.24 7.00
CA GLY A 81 -7.61 -3.52 7.46
C GLY A 81 -7.91 -2.07 7.82
N ALA A 82 -8.65 -1.37 6.97
CA ALA A 82 -9.07 0.00 7.22
C ALA A 82 -10.02 0.09 8.43
N PHE A 83 -10.97 -0.84 8.54
CA PHE A 83 -11.92 -0.91 9.63
C PHE A 83 -11.24 -1.17 10.98
N VAL A 84 -10.42 -2.24 11.07
CA VAL A 84 -9.71 -2.63 12.29
C VAL A 84 -8.75 -1.52 12.72
N CYS A 85 -7.92 -0.99 11.81
CA CYS A 85 -6.99 0.09 12.12
C CYS A 85 -7.72 1.32 12.68
N THR A 86 -8.85 1.70 12.07
CA THR A 86 -9.67 2.83 12.53
C THR A 86 -10.22 2.60 13.94
N ARG A 87 -10.80 1.42 14.20
CA ARG A 87 -11.42 1.10 15.51
C ARG A 87 -10.38 1.02 16.62
N VAL A 88 -9.29 0.29 16.38
CA VAL A 88 -8.18 0.14 17.34
C VAL A 88 -7.53 1.49 17.63
N SER A 89 -7.23 2.27 16.60
CA SER A 89 -6.58 3.58 16.78
C SER A 89 -7.47 4.58 17.49
N ASN A 90 -8.78 4.61 17.22
CA ASN A 90 -9.70 5.49 17.96
C ASN A 90 -9.82 5.09 19.43
N PHE A 91 -9.77 3.79 19.73
CA PHE A 91 -9.82 3.31 21.11
C PHE A 91 -8.56 3.65 21.90
N PHE A 92 -7.37 3.43 21.31
CA PHE A 92 -6.10 3.66 21.99
C PHE A 92 -5.53 5.07 21.84
N GLY A 93 -6.07 5.90 20.95
CA GLY A 93 -5.59 7.24 20.63
C GLY A 93 -4.72 7.25 19.38
N ALA A 94 -5.29 7.64 18.24
CA ALA A 94 -4.68 7.45 16.92
C ALA A 94 -3.39 8.26 16.68
N LYS A 95 -3.18 9.31 17.47
CA LYS A 95 -1.99 10.17 17.38
C LYS A 95 -0.90 9.76 18.37
N ARG A 96 -1.17 8.81 19.29
CA ARG A 96 -0.17 8.37 20.25
C ARG A 96 0.95 7.66 19.53
N ARG A 97 2.19 8.01 19.91
CA ARG A 97 3.40 7.51 19.24
C ARG A 97 3.45 5.98 19.24
N VAL A 98 3.13 5.33 20.37
CA VAL A 98 3.07 3.86 20.47
C VAL A 98 2.05 3.23 19.52
N VAL A 99 0.89 3.84 19.33
CA VAL A 99 -0.17 3.31 18.47
C VAL A 99 0.28 3.33 17.00
N LEU A 100 0.91 4.44 16.58
CA LEU A 100 1.45 4.57 15.23
C LEU A 100 2.63 3.63 14.98
N THR A 101 3.58 3.55 15.92
CA THR A 101 4.73 2.62 15.85
C THR A 101 4.26 1.18 15.74
N VAL A 102 3.36 0.73 16.62
CA VAL A 102 2.82 -0.65 16.59
C VAL A 102 2.06 -0.90 15.29
N ASN A 103 1.28 0.06 14.82
CA ASN A 103 0.56 -0.06 13.55
C ASN A 103 1.51 -0.19 12.35
N MET A 104 2.56 0.63 12.26
CA MET A 104 3.59 0.53 11.21
C MET A 104 4.36 -0.78 11.31
N PHE A 105 4.70 -1.23 12.51
CA PHE A 105 5.37 -2.50 12.75
C PHE A 105 4.52 -3.70 12.30
N ILE A 106 3.24 -3.74 12.67
CA ILE A 106 2.31 -4.80 12.22
C ILE A 106 2.21 -4.80 10.69
N GLN A 107 2.08 -3.63 10.07
CA GLN A 107 2.04 -3.52 8.61
C GLN A 107 3.35 -4.02 7.97
N ALA A 108 4.52 -3.70 8.55
CA ALA A 108 5.81 -4.20 8.11
C ALA A 108 5.88 -5.73 8.20
N CYS A 109 5.43 -6.32 9.31
CA CYS A 109 5.38 -7.77 9.50
C CYS A 109 4.47 -8.46 8.48
N LEU A 110 3.29 -7.89 8.18
CA LEU A 110 2.39 -8.43 7.16
C LEU A 110 3.03 -8.44 5.77
N ILE A 111 3.77 -7.40 5.42
CA ILE A 111 4.54 -7.37 4.16
C ILE A 111 5.71 -8.35 4.22
N ALA A 112 6.43 -8.43 5.33
CA ALA A 112 7.57 -9.34 5.51
C ALA A 112 7.16 -10.81 5.42
N ILE A 113 5.95 -11.18 5.89
CA ILE A 113 5.39 -12.52 5.68
C ILE A 113 5.26 -12.81 4.19
N ALA A 114 4.67 -11.91 3.41
CA ALA A 114 4.57 -12.08 1.96
C ALA A 114 5.96 -12.12 1.29
N ALA A 115 6.91 -11.30 1.74
CA ALA A 115 8.29 -11.29 1.25
C ALA A 115 9.03 -12.60 1.53
N ALA A 116 8.87 -13.15 2.75
CA ALA A 116 9.46 -14.42 3.17
C ALA A 116 8.88 -15.59 2.39
N LEU A 117 7.56 -15.61 2.17
CA LEU A 117 6.90 -16.62 1.33
C LEU A 117 7.38 -16.55 -0.14
N ALA A 118 7.64 -15.34 -0.65
CA ALA A 118 8.22 -15.17 -1.99
C ALA A 118 9.68 -15.63 -2.07
N THR A 119 10.45 -15.35 -1.02
CA THR A 119 11.87 -15.76 -0.94
C THR A 119 12.01 -17.28 -0.79
N GLY A 120 11.09 -17.90 -0.05
CA GLY A 120 11.08 -19.34 0.17
C GLY A 120 10.50 -20.15 -0.98
N HIS A 121 10.23 -19.55 -2.15
CA HIS A 121 9.66 -20.24 -3.32
C HIS A 121 8.30 -20.90 -3.03
N ILE A 122 7.57 -20.37 -2.03
CA ILE A 122 6.21 -20.80 -1.70
C ILE A 122 5.20 -20.00 -2.54
N LEU A 123 5.50 -18.73 -2.80
CA LEU A 123 4.76 -17.92 -3.77
C LEU A 123 5.36 -18.11 -5.16
N ILE A 124 4.46 -18.25 -6.11
CA ILE A 124 4.82 -18.38 -7.51
C ILE A 124 5.10 -17.00 -8.08
N SER A 125 6.23 -16.87 -8.77
CA SER A 125 6.60 -15.68 -9.54
C SER A 125 7.12 -16.07 -10.92
N ASP A 126 7.22 -15.10 -11.83
CA ASP A 126 7.69 -15.30 -13.21
C ASP A 126 9.05 -16.03 -13.33
N ILE A 127 9.87 -15.99 -12.28
CA ILE A 127 11.18 -16.67 -12.21
C ILE A 127 11.02 -18.19 -12.21
N GLU A 128 10.02 -18.72 -11.51
CA GLU A 128 9.79 -20.18 -11.40
C GLU A 128 9.18 -20.78 -12.67
N PHE A 129 8.45 -19.96 -13.44
CA PHE A 129 7.78 -20.38 -14.66
C PHE A 129 8.46 -19.89 -15.95
N HIS A 130 9.73 -19.49 -15.90
CA HIS A 130 10.50 -19.04 -17.07
C HIS A 130 9.80 -17.93 -17.87
N GLY A 131 9.08 -17.02 -17.20
CA GLY A 131 8.31 -15.95 -17.83
C GLY A 131 6.90 -16.34 -18.31
N ASN A 132 6.39 -17.52 -17.93
CA ASN A 132 5.00 -17.90 -18.23
C ASN A 132 4.02 -17.37 -17.18
N ALA A 133 3.69 -16.09 -17.27
CA ALA A 133 2.70 -15.42 -16.43
C ALA A 133 1.34 -16.15 -16.41
N ALA A 134 0.95 -16.85 -17.49
CA ALA A 134 -0.31 -17.57 -17.54
C ALA A 134 -0.34 -18.80 -16.62
N ALA A 135 0.81 -19.40 -16.31
CA ALA A 135 0.90 -20.50 -15.35
C ALA A 135 0.74 -19.97 -13.91
N VAL A 136 1.34 -18.81 -13.60
CA VAL A 136 1.19 -18.15 -12.30
C VAL A 136 -0.28 -17.87 -12.01
N LEU A 137 -1.01 -17.32 -12.98
CA LEU A 137 -2.43 -16.92 -12.83
C LEU A 137 -3.41 -18.11 -12.70
N ARG A 138 -2.93 -19.33 -12.92
CA ARG A 138 -3.70 -20.58 -12.78
C ARG A 138 -3.38 -21.33 -11.49
N ASP A 139 -2.50 -20.84 -10.63
CA ASP A 139 -2.16 -21.50 -9.37
C ASP A 139 -2.82 -20.81 -8.17
N PRO A 140 -3.59 -21.52 -7.32
CA PRO A 140 -4.25 -20.90 -6.17
C PRO A 140 -3.31 -20.30 -5.12
N ARG A 141 -2.01 -20.64 -5.11
CA ARG A 141 -1.01 -20.09 -4.18
C ARG A 141 -0.84 -18.57 -4.34
N LEU A 142 -1.19 -18.01 -5.51
CA LEU A 142 -1.18 -16.57 -5.74
C LEU A 142 -2.14 -15.80 -4.80
N LEU A 143 -3.10 -16.48 -4.15
CA LEU A 143 -4.06 -15.87 -3.23
C LEU A 143 -3.47 -15.58 -1.84
N ILE A 144 -2.45 -16.35 -1.44
CA ILE A 144 -1.83 -16.30 -0.10
C ILE A 144 -1.31 -14.90 0.28
N PRO A 145 -0.58 -14.16 -0.57
CA PRO A 145 -0.01 -12.88 -0.18
C PRO A 145 -1.03 -11.74 -0.23
N ILE A 146 -2.16 -11.91 -0.94
CA ILE A 146 -3.11 -10.83 -1.23
C ILE A 146 -3.80 -10.35 0.05
N GLY A 147 -4.24 -11.29 0.90
CA GLY A 147 -4.89 -10.97 2.18
C GLY A 147 -4.05 -10.05 3.08
N PRO A 148 -2.84 -10.46 3.51
CA PRO A 148 -2.00 -9.64 4.38
C PRO A 148 -1.57 -8.32 3.72
N LEU A 149 -1.24 -8.33 2.42
CA LEU A 149 -0.83 -7.12 1.68
C LEU A 149 -1.99 -6.12 1.50
N ALA A 150 -3.21 -6.59 1.26
CA ALA A 150 -4.38 -5.72 1.15
C ALA A 150 -4.81 -5.20 2.52
N PHE A 151 -4.77 -6.04 3.57
CA PHE A 151 -5.06 -5.61 4.93
C PHE A 151 -4.14 -4.49 5.39
N GLN A 152 -2.83 -4.61 5.21
CA GLN A 152 -1.89 -3.56 5.59
C GLN A 152 -2.10 -2.28 4.76
N SER A 153 -2.51 -2.39 3.49
CA SER A 153 -2.84 -1.24 2.64
C SER A 153 -4.08 -0.50 3.14
N GLY A 154 -5.10 -1.25 3.58
CA GLY A 154 -6.28 -0.72 4.25
C GLY A 154 -5.93 0.02 5.55
N ALA A 155 -5.06 -0.56 6.37
CA ALA A 155 -4.57 0.10 7.58
C ALA A 155 -3.79 1.39 7.26
N THR A 156 -3.06 1.42 6.14
CA THR A 156 -2.30 2.60 5.68
C THR A 156 -3.21 3.77 5.35
N ILE A 157 -4.26 3.56 4.54
CA ILE A 157 -5.21 4.64 4.22
C ILE A 157 -5.95 5.13 5.48
N ALA A 158 -6.31 4.23 6.39
CA ALA A 158 -6.91 4.60 7.66
C ALA A 158 -5.98 5.50 8.48
N THR A 159 -4.69 5.17 8.52
CA THR A 159 -3.66 5.97 9.21
C THR A 159 -3.59 7.40 8.66
N SER A 160 -3.57 7.58 7.33
CA SER A 160 -3.57 8.90 6.72
C SER A 160 -4.79 9.74 7.15
N ARG A 161 -5.97 9.13 7.14
CA ARG A 161 -7.22 9.80 7.54
C ARG A 161 -7.21 10.18 9.02
N LEU A 162 -6.77 9.28 9.90
CA LEU A 162 -6.67 9.51 11.34
C LEU A 162 -5.67 10.60 11.71
N LEU A 163 -4.59 10.75 10.93
CA LEU A 163 -3.61 11.82 11.10
C LEU A 163 -4.10 13.17 10.55
N GLY A 164 -5.23 13.20 9.85
CA GLY A 164 -5.83 14.42 9.29
C GLY A 164 -5.32 14.79 7.90
N PHE A 165 -4.57 13.90 7.23
CA PHE A 165 -4.00 14.14 5.91
C PHE A 165 -4.75 13.46 4.77
N GLY A 166 -5.83 12.72 5.06
CA GLY A 166 -6.54 11.89 4.08
C GLY A 166 -6.99 12.59 2.80
N ASN A 167 -7.24 13.91 2.82
CA ASN A 167 -7.64 14.69 1.65
C ASN A 167 -6.45 15.17 0.79
N GLU A 168 -5.25 15.24 1.37
CA GLU A 168 -4.04 15.74 0.71
C GLU A 168 -3.10 14.60 0.32
N ILE A 169 -2.93 13.63 1.22
CA ILE A 169 -2.04 12.48 1.08
C ILE A 169 -2.87 11.23 1.35
N PRO A 170 -3.77 10.81 0.43
CA PRO A 170 -4.64 9.65 0.70
C PRO A 170 -3.85 8.35 0.80
N VAL A 171 -2.59 8.33 0.34
CA VAL A 171 -1.64 7.21 0.26
C VAL A 171 -2.07 6.14 -0.75
N THR A 172 -3.36 5.86 -0.83
CA THR A 172 -4.00 4.98 -1.80
C THR A 172 -5.17 5.75 -2.45
N VAL A 173 -5.48 5.50 -3.72
CA VAL A 173 -6.53 6.23 -4.49
C VAL A 173 -6.19 7.70 -4.79
N TYR A 174 -5.60 7.95 -5.97
CA TYR A 174 -5.11 9.28 -6.37
C TYR A 174 -6.03 10.05 -7.31
N THR A 175 -7.12 9.45 -7.80
CA THR A 175 -8.02 10.10 -8.78
C THR A 175 -8.55 11.44 -8.27
N SER A 176 -9.00 11.49 -7.01
CA SER A 176 -9.44 12.73 -6.38
C SER A 176 -8.29 13.70 -6.13
N THR A 177 -7.08 13.20 -5.84
CA THR A 177 -5.88 14.03 -5.70
C THR A 177 -5.49 14.70 -7.02
N TYR A 178 -5.53 13.98 -8.14
CA TYR A 178 -5.29 14.55 -9.46
C TYR A 178 -6.34 15.62 -9.81
N ALA A 179 -7.62 15.33 -9.58
CA ALA A 179 -8.69 16.30 -9.80
C ALA A 179 -8.53 17.56 -8.92
N ALA A 180 -8.18 17.38 -7.64
CA ALA A 180 -7.94 18.48 -6.70
C ALA A 180 -6.71 19.32 -7.08
N LEU A 181 -5.66 18.71 -7.65
CA LEU A 181 -4.52 19.43 -8.20
C LEU A 181 -4.90 20.26 -9.42
N ALA A 182 -5.62 19.66 -10.37
CA ALA A 182 -6.06 20.35 -11.58
C ALA A 182 -7.01 21.53 -11.28
N ALA A 183 -7.83 21.40 -10.23
CA ALA A 183 -8.75 22.44 -9.79
C ALA A 183 -8.11 23.51 -8.87
N ASP A 184 -6.84 23.37 -8.47
CA ASP A 184 -6.20 24.32 -7.54
C ASP A 184 -5.88 25.64 -8.26
N PRO A 185 -6.51 26.78 -7.91
CA PRO A 185 -6.24 28.07 -8.56
C PRO A 185 -4.82 28.59 -8.30
N LYS A 186 -4.14 28.04 -7.30
CA LYS A 186 -2.75 28.34 -6.92
C LYS A 186 -1.82 27.19 -7.31
N LEU A 187 -2.14 26.41 -8.34
CA LEU A 187 -1.31 25.28 -8.78
C LEU A 187 0.12 25.67 -9.15
N PHE A 188 0.33 26.85 -9.74
CA PHE A 188 1.64 27.30 -10.23
C PHE A 188 2.36 28.29 -9.31
N VAL A 189 1.85 28.54 -8.10
CA VAL A 189 2.57 29.39 -7.15
C VAL A 189 3.87 28.71 -6.71
N ALA A 190 4.85 29.55 -6.34
CA ALA A 190 6.15 29.07 -5.86
C ALA A 190 5.97 27.97 -4.79
N PRO A 191 6.84 26.93 -4.79
CA PRO A 191 6.84 25.90 -3.75
C PRO A 191 6.83 26.54 -2.35
N THR A 192 6.18 25.91 -1.37
CA THR A 192 5.98 26.34 0.03
C THR A 192 4.85 27.35 0.29
N LYS A 193 4.31 28.01 -0.75
CA LYS A 193 3.19 28.97 -0.59
C LYS A 193 1.81 28.31 -0.52
N ASN A 194 1.69 27.04 -0.89
CA ASN A 194 0.44 26.27 -0.83
C ASN A 194 0.76 24.85 -0.34
N LYS A 195 0.85 24.67 0.98
CA LYS A 195 1.21 23.38 1.60
C LYS A 195 0.29 22.21 1.19
N PRO A 196 -1.05 22.38 1.12
CA PRO A 196 -1.93 21.32 0.62
C PRO A 196 -1.61 20.89 -0.81
N ARG A 197 -1.38 21.83 -1.73
CA ARG A 197 -0.94 21.53 -3.11
C ARG A 197 0.40 20.82 -3.12
N ASP A 198 1.38 21.33 -2.38
CA ASP A 198 2.74 20.76 -2.33
C ASP A 198 2.70 19.31 -1.85
N ARG A 199 1.89 19.00 -0.82
CA ARG A 199 1.70 17.63 -0.32
C ARG A 199 1.04 16.71 -1.33
N ARG A 200 0.03 17.17 -2.05
CA ARG A 200 -0.61 16.38 -3.12
C ARG A 200 0.39 16.05 -4.23
N VAL A 201 1.18 17.03 -4.67
CA VAL A 201 2.25 16.83 -5.67
C VAL A 201 3.28 15.82 -5.16
N LEU A 202 3.77 15.99 -3.93
CA LEU A 202 4.73 15.06 -3.33
C LEU A 202 4.16 13.66 -3.15
N ALA A 203 2.89 13.52 -2.81
CA ALA A 203 2.23 12.21 -2.72
C ALA A 203 2.21 11.49 -4.08
N VAL A 204 1.83 12.20 -5.15
CA VAL A 204 1.84 11.68 -6.53
C VAL A 204 3.25 11.28 -6.96
N ILE A 205 4.26 12.13 -6.71
CA ILE A 205 5.65 11.81 -7.02
C ILE A 205 6.12 10.59 -6.20
N SER A 206 5.76 10.51 -4.93
CA SER A 206 6.19 9.42 -4.04
C SER A 206 5.65 8.06 -4.50
N ILE A 207 4.36 7.98 -4.85
CA ILE A 207 3.81 6.73 -5.38
C ILE A 207 4.43 6.38 -6.74
N PHE A 208 4.65 7.37 -7.61
CA PHE A 208 5.33 7.16 -8.90
C PHE A 208 6.75 6.64 -8.70
N CYS A 209 7.53 7.21 -7.77
CA CYS A 209 8.87 6.73 -7.45
C CYS A 209 8.87 5.27 -6.99
N GLY A 210 7.94 4.90 -6.09
CA GLY A 210 7.78 3.50 -5.66
C GLY A 210 7.44 2.56 -6.82
N ALA A 211 6.50 2.96 -7.68
CA ALA A 211 6.11 2.19 -8.86
C ALA A 211 7.25 2.07 -9.88
N PHE A 212 7.99 3.14 -10.11
CA PHE A 212 9.16 3.17 -10.99
C PHE A 212 10.24 2.21 -10.48
N ILE A 213 10.60 2.29 -9.19
CA ILE A 213 11.57 1.37 -8.59
C ILE A 213 11.13 -0.08 -8.76
N SER A 214 9.87 -0.40 -8.40
CA SER A 214 9.31 -1.75 -8.56
C SER A 214 9.37 -2.24 -10.00
N THR A 215 9.00 -1.41 -10.97
CA THR A 215 9.03 -1.75 -12.39
C THR A 215 10.44 -2.15 -12.85
N TRP A 216 11.47 -1.42 -12.43
CA TRP A 216 12.86 -1.73 -12.79
C TRP A 216 13.42 -2.96 -12.05
N LEU A 217 12.94 -3.23 -10.83
CA LEU A 217 13.26 -4.47 -10.11
C LEU A 217 12.63 -5.69 -10.80
N GLU A 218 11.36 -5.60 -11.20
CA GLU A 218 10.65 -6.64 -11.94
C GLU A 218 11.31 -6.90 -13.30
N ARG A 219 11.79 -5.85 -13.99
CA ARG A 219 12.52 -5.97 -15.26
C ARG A 219 13.82 -6.78 -15.13
N LYS A 220 14.49 -6.75 -13.98
CA LYS A 220 15.71 -7.52 -13.72
C LYS A 220 15.42 -8.98 -13.31
N SER A 221 14.18 -9.44 -13.46
CA SER A 221 13.76 -10.80 -13.11
C SER A 221 14.02 -11.16 -11.64
N VAL A 222 13.88 -10.19 -10.73
CA VAL A 222 13.94 -10.43 -9.27
C VAL A 222 12.55 -10.73 -8.69
N GLY A 223 11.51 -10.67 -9.54
CA GLY A 223 10.13 -10.93 -9.15
C GLY A 223 9.65 -10.03 -8.01
N PRO A 224 8.62 -10.44 -7.25
CA PRO A 224 8.04 -9.60 -6.20
C PRO A 224 8.91 -9.50 -4.94
N VAL A 225 9.92 -10.36 -4.80
CA VAL A 225 10.75 -10.50 -3.59
C VAL A 225 11.40 -9.18 -3.19
N ALA A 226 12.10 -8.54 -4.13
CA ALA A 226 12.81 -7.30 -3.86
C ALA A 226 11.86 -6.15 -3.48
N SER A 227 10.75 -6.01 -4.19
CA SER A 227 9.74 -4.99 -3.93
C SER A 227 9.08 -5.19 -2.55
N PHE A 228 8.79 -6.44 -2.17
CA PHE A 228 8.18 -6.74 -0.87
C PHE A 228 9.15 -6.52 0.29
N TRP A 229 10.40 -6.98 0.20
CA TRP A 229 11.40 -6.73 1.25
C TRP A 229 11.71 -5.24 1.41
N MET A 230 11.81 -4.50 0.30
CA MET A 230 12.02 -3.06 0.35
C MET A 230 10.84 -2.35 1.01
N ALA A 231 9.60 -2.71 0.66
CA ALA A 231 8.41 -2.13 1.28
C ALA A 231 8.32 -2.48 2.78
N ALA A 232 8.62 -3.72 3.17
CA ALA A 232 8.68 -4.15 4.57
C ALA A 232 9.75 -3.37 5.36
N GLY A 233 10.95 -3.24 4.80
CA GLY A 233 12.06 -2.50 5.41
C GLY A 233 11.73 -1.02 5.62
N ILE A 234 11.12 -0.37 4.63
CA ILE A 234 10.67 1.03 4.77
C ILE A 234 9.67 1.14 5.92
N LYS A 235 8.64 0.28 5.98
CA LYS A 235 7.65 0.34 7.06
C LYS A 235 8.24 0.01 8.43
N PHE A 236 9.21 -0.90 8.49
CA PHE A 236 9.93 -1.21 9.72
C PHE A 236 10.72 0.01 10.22
N CYS A 237 11.39 0.75 9.34
CA CYS A 237 12.08 1.99 9.71
C CYS A 237 11.13 3.13 10.16
N LEU A 238 9.86 3.08 9.75
CA LEU A 238 8.84 4.04 10.20
C LEU A 238 8.25 3.70 11.57
N ALA A 239 8.40 2.46 12.05
CA ALA A 239 7.92 2.02 13.34
C ALA A 239 8.82 2.51 14.48
#